data_AF-A0A1H3H7X1-F1
#
_entry.id   AF-A0A1H3H7X1-F1
#
_cell.length_a   1.000
_cell.length_b   1.000
_cell.length_c   1.000
_cell.angle_alpha   90.00
_cell.angle_beta   90.00
_cell.angle_gamma   90.00
#
_symmetry.space_group_name_H-M   'P 1'
#
loop_
_entity.id
_entity.type
_entity.pdbx_description
1 polymer ?
#
loop_
_entity_poly.entity_id
_entity_poly.type
_entity_poly.pdbx_seq_one_letter_code
_entity_poly.pdbx_strand_id
1 'polypeptide(L)'
;MKTLEQIRAKLQEYPIEVIFPDIAEWQTGNTGVDYIHTFDSGVAGPHAMILALTHGNEVSGAIAVDRFLRSGLRPLKGRLTSACRST
;
A
#
# COMPACT_ATOMS: atom_id res chain seq x y z
N MET A 1 -26.51 -7.97 -30.86
CA MET A 1 -25.91 -7.28 -29.70
C MET A 1 -24.78 -8.16 -29.17
N LYS A 2 -23.56 -7.65 -28.99
CA LYS A 2 -22.47 -8.44 -28.40
C LYS A 2 -22.71 -8.59 -26.89
N THR A 3 -22.43 -9.77 -26.34
CA THR A 3 -22.52 -10.00 -24.89
C THR A 3 -21.35 -9.33 -24.17
N LEU A 4 -21.50 -9.05 -22.87
CA LEU A 4 -20.41 -8.48 -22.05
C LEU A 4 -19.16 -9.37 -22.04
N GLU A 5 -19.33 -10.69 -22.11
CA GLU A 5 -18.21 -11.64 -22.21
C GLU A 5 -17.44 -11.51 -23.53
N GLN A 6 -18.16 -11.38 -24.65
CA GLN A 6 -17.54 -11.20 -25.97
C GLN A 6 -16.73 -9.89 -26.06
N ILE A 7 -17.11 -8.88 -25.28
CA ILE A 7 -16.37 -7.62 -25.17
C ILE A 7 -15.12 -7.81 -24.31
N ARG A 8 -15.25 -8.43 -23.12
CA ARG A 8 -14.11 -8.69 -22.22
C ARG A 8 -13.05 -9.59 -22.84
N ALA A 9 -13.44 -10.64 -23.55
CA ALA A 9 -12.51 -11.55 -24.24
C ALA A 9 -11.69 -10.89 -25.35
N LYS A 10 -12.09 -9.69 -25.80
CA LYS A 10 -11.37 -8.89 -26.79
C LYS A 10 -10.57 -7.73 -26.18
N LEU A 11 -10.72 -7.46 -24.89
CA LEU A 11 -9.91 -6.45 -24.21
C LEU A 11 -8.50 -7.01 -24.06
N GLN A 12 -7.53 -6.25 -24.56
CA GLN A 12 -6.13 -6.56 -24.36
C GLN A 12 -5.78 -6.37 -22.88
N GLU A 13 -5.05 -7.32 -22.30
CA GLU A 13 -4.49 -7.14 -20.96
C GLU A 13 -3.46 -6.00 -21.01
N TYR A 14 -3.66 -5.00 -20.15
CA TYR A 14 -2.68 -3.94 -19.95
C TYR A 14 -1.64 -4.46 -18.96
N PRO A 15 -0.37 -4.63 -19.37
CA PRO A 15 0.64 -5.18 -18.50
C PRO A 15 0.95 -4.22 -17.35
N ILE A 16 1.30 -4.76 -16.19
CA ILE A 16 1.91 -3.98 -15.12
C ILE A 16 3.39 -3.79 -15.50
N GLU A 17 3.79 -2.55 -15.79
CA GLU A 17 5.14 -2.21 -16.27
C GLU A 17 6.15 -1.96 -15.14
N VAL A 18 5.77 -2.21 -13.89
CA VAL A 18 6.59 -1.95 -12.71
C VAL A 18 6.68 -3.20 -11.83
N ILE A 19 7.84 -3.37 -11.20
CA ILE A 19 8.11 -4.52 -10.33
C ILE A 19 7.41 -4.32 -8.98
N PHE A 20 6.76 -5.37 -8.49
CA PHE A 20 6.20 -5.38 -7.14
C PHE A 20 7.33 -5.42 -6.11
N PRO A 21 7.31 -4.55 -5.09
CA PRO A 21 8.21 -4.69 -3.95
C PRO A 21 7.86 -5.95 -3.17
N ASP A 22 8.85 -6.60 -2.57
CA ASP A 22 8.59 -7.62 -1.57
C ASP A 22 8.14 -6.94 -0.27
N ILE A 23 6.84 -7.00 0.01
CA ILE A 23 6.25 -6.40 1.20
C ILE A 23 6.14 -7.38 2.37
N ALA A 24 6.52 -8.65 2.20
CA ALA A 24 6.50 -9.63 3.28
C ALA A 24 7.46 -9.23 4.42
N GLU A 25 8.52 -8.49 4.11
CA GLU A 25 9.43 -7.87 5.09
C GLU A 25 8.68 -6.97 6.09
N TRP A 26 7.55 -6.38 5.68
CA TRP A 26 6.73 -5.50 6.51
C TRP A 26 5.58 -6.21 7.22
N GLN A 27 5.51 -7.55 7.18
CA GLN A 27 4.46 -8.30 7.85
C GLN A 27 4.43 -8.02 9.35
N THR A 28 5.57 -8.07 10.02
CA THR A 28 5.64 -7.76 11.46
C THR A 28 5.60 -6.25 11.68
N GLY A 29 4.40 -5.74 11.96
CA GLY A 29 4.14 -4.36 12.31
C GLY A 29 4.59 -3.99 13.73
N ASN A 30 4.52 -2.70 14.06
CA ASN A 30 4.81 -2.18 15.40
C ASN A 30 3.55 -1.94 16.27
N THR A 31 2.39 -2.37 15.77
CA THR A 31 1.09 -2.18 16.45
C THR A 31 0.51 -3.48 17.02
N GLY A 32 1.18 -4.62 16.80
CA GLY A 32 0.64 -5.94 17.10
C GLY A 32 -0.36 -6.47 16.06
N VAL A 33 -0.61 -5.72 14.99
CA VAL A 33 -1.40 -6.15 13.83
C VAL A 33 -0.48 -6.25 12.61
N ASP A 34 -0.52 -7.41 11.94
CA ASP A 34 0.28 -7.66 10.75
C ASP A 34 0.08 -6.58 9.68
N TYR A 35 1.17 -6.16 9.06
CA TYR A 35 1.23 -5.14 8.02
C TYR A 35 0.78 -3.72 8.42
N ILE A 36 0.49 -3.49 9.71
CA ILE A 36 0.13 -2.16 10.22
C ILE A 36 1.31 -1.55 10.96
N HIS A 37 1.78 -0.42 10.42
CA HIS A 37 2.86 0.38 10.99
C HIS A 37 2.32 1.74 11.38
N THR A 38 2.58 2.19 12.61
CA THR A 38 2.17 3.50 13.10
C THR A 38 3.34 4.24 13.72
N PHE A 39 3.54 5.49 13.33
CA PHE A 39 4.58 6.36 13.85
C PHE A 39 3.95 7.60 14.45
N ASP A 40 4.23 7.84 15.73
CA ASP A 40 3.81 9.04 16.46
C ASP A 40 4.99 10.00 16.59
N SER A 41 4.75 11.29 16.33
CA SER A 41 5.75 12.35 16.50
C SER A 41 5.91 12.81 17.96
N GLY A 42 4.94 12.50 18.83
CA GLY A 42 4.84 13.05 20.18
C GLY A 42 4.39 14.52 20.23
N VAL A 43 4.21 15.17 19.08
CA VAL A 43 3.71 16.55 18.96
C VAL A 43 2.24 16.51 18.55
N ALA A 44 1.39 17.24 19.27
CA ALA A 44 -0.03 17.35 18.94
C ALA A 44 -0.24 17.74 17.46
N GLY A 45 -1.08 16.98 16.76
CA GLY A 45 -1.31 17.14 15.33
C GLY A 45 -2.27 16.10 14.77
N PRO A 46 -2.51 16.12 13.44
CA PRO A 46 -3.45 15.22 12.80
C PRO A 46 -2.98 13.77 12.82
N HIS A 47 -3.92 12.84 12.78
CA HIS A 47 -3.64 11.44 12.50
C HIS A 47 -4.05 11.12 11.07
N ALA A 48 -3.08 10.78 10.23
CA ALA A 48 -3.31 10.38 8.84
C ALA A 48 -3.05 8.89 8.64
N MET A 49 -3.72 8.29 7.66
CA MET A 49 -3.52 6.91 7.24
C MET A 49 -3.23 6.82 5.75
N ILE A 50 -2.22 6.00 5.39
CA ILE A 50 -1.95 5.57 4.02
C ILE A 50 -2.43 4.13 3.88
N LEU A 51 -3.43 3.91 3.03
CA LEU A 51 -3.88 2.59 2.65
C LEU A 51 -3.34 2.29 1.25
N ALA A 52 -2.60 1.20 1.11
CA ALA A 52 -2.01 0.76 -0.14
C ALA A 52 -2.46 -0.65 -0.51
N LEU A 53 -2.43 -0.94 -1.82
CA LEU A 53 -2.72 -2.27 -2.37
C LEU A 53 -4.13 -2.78 -1.99
N THR A 54 -5.14 -1.91 -2.12
CA THR A 54 -6.54 -2.30 -1.86
C THR A 54 -6.99 -3.34 -2.88
N HIS A 55 -6.59 -3.17 -4.14
CA HIS A 55 -6.62 -4.23 -5.15
C HIS A 55 -5.20 -4.74 -5.43
N GLY A 56 -5.05 -6.04 -5.71
CA GLY A 56 -3.74 -6.68 -5.91
C GLY A 56 -2.94 -6.15 -7.11
N ASN A 57 -3.55 -5.42 -8.04
CA ASN A 57 -2.88 -4.80 -9.18
C ASN A 57 -2.54 -3.30 -8.98
N GLU A 58 -2.83 -2.71 -7.81
CA GLU A 58 -2.56 -1.30 -7.49
C GLU A 58 -1.18 -1.10 -6.83
N VAL A 59 -0.13 -1.44 -7.59
CA VAL A 59 1.25 -1.57 -7.09
C VAL A 59 1.92 -0.26 -6.63
N SER A 60 1.50 0.89 -7.16
CA SER A 60 2.16 2.18 -6.87
C SER A 60 2.12 2.55 -5.38
N GLY A 61 1.00 2.25 -4.70
CA GLY A 61 0.87 2.44 -3.26
C GLY A 61 1.83 1.55 -2.46
N ALA A 62 1.98 0.28 -2.87
CA ALA A 62 2.90 -0.65 -2.22
C ALA A 62 4.36 -0.19 -2.35
N ILE A 63 4.74 0.30 -3.54
CA ILE A 63 6.08 0.89 -3.78
C ILE A 63 6.31 2.10 -2.87
N ALA A 64 5.32 2.99 -2.73
CA ALA A 64 5.43 4.17 -1.89
C ALA A 64 5.58 3.80 -0.40
N VAL A 65 4.76 2.85 0.09
CA VAL A 65 4.84 2.38 1.49
C VAL A 65 6.16 1.67 1.77
N ASP A 66 6.63 0.79 0.89
CA ASP A 66 7.93 0.12 1.04
C ASP A 66 9.07 1.15 1.18
N ARG A 67 9.15 2.10 0.24
CA ARG A 67 10.16 3.17 0.29
C ARG A 67 10.05 4.02 1.56
N PHE A 68 8.84 4.36 1.96
CA PHE A 68 8.59 5.12 3.20
C PHE A 68 9.11 4.35 4.43
N LEU A 69 8.78 3.06 4.58
CA LEU A 69 9.21 2.25 5.71
C LEU A 69 10.74 2.07 5.74
N ARG A 70 11.36 1.75 4.59
CA ARG A 70 12.82 1.63 4.47
C ARG A 70 13.57 2.90 4.83
N SER A 71 13.02 4.05 4.45
CA SER A 71 13.66 5.35 4.70
C SER A 71 13.70 5.75 6.17
N GLY A 72 12.90 5.10 7.03
CA GLY A 72 12.80 5.47 8.44
C GLY A 72 12.14 6.83 8.67
N LEU A 73 11.48 7.41 7.65
CA LEU A 73 10.78 8.69 7.78
C LEU A 73 9.74 8.65 8.90
N ARG A 74 9.57 9.81 9.57
CA ARG A 74 8.64 9.98 10.69
C ARG A 74 7.82 11.26 10.49
N PRO A 75 6.56 11.31 10.96
CA PRO A 75 5.77 12.53 10.89
C PRO A 75 6.41 13.63 11.76
N LEU A 76 6.33 14.87 11.30
CA LEU A 76 6.80 16.05 12.06
C LEU A 76 5.81 16.46 13.16
N LYS A 77 4.51 16.23 12.94
CA LYS A 77 3.43 16.51 13.89
C LYS A 77 2.33 15.46 13.74
N GLY A 78 1.70 15.10 14.85
CA GLY A 78 0.66 14.08 14.89
C GLY A 78 1.19 12.67 14.65
N ARG A 79 0.39 11.86 13.97
CA ARG A 79 0.61 10.43 13.80
C ARG A 79 0.38 10.01 12.35
N LEU A 80 1.15 9.03 11.88
CA LEU A 80 0.99 8.45 10.56
C LEU A 80 0.89 6.93 10.68
N THR A 81 -0.19 6.36 10.14
CA THR A 81 -0.39 4.91 10.04
C THR A 81 -0.32 4.48 8.59
N SER A 82 0.32 3.35 8.29
CA SER A 82 0.28 2.72 6.98
C SER A 82 -0.22 1.29 7.07
N ALA A 83 -1.00 0.88 6.07
CA ALA A 83 -1.45 -0.50 5.87
C ALA A 83 -1.12 -0.93 4.44
N CYS A 84 -0.39 -2.04 4.31
CA CYS A 84 -0.03 -2.59 3.01
C CYS A 84 0.14 -4.11 3.13
N ARG A 85 -0.87 -4.87 2.72
CA ARG A 85 -0.88 -6.33 2.76
C ARG A 85 -1.15 -6.86 1.36
N SER A 86 -0.40 -7.86 0.93
CA SER A 86 -0.80 -8.71 -0.20
C SER A 86 -1.66 -9.85 0.33
N THR A 87 -2.71 -10.20 -0.40
CA THR A 87 -3.41 -11.49 -0.24
C THR A 87 -2.48 -12.64 -0.57
#